data_AF-A0A0B0D7S9-F1
#
_entry.id   AF-A0A0B0D7S9-F1
#
_cell.length_a   1.000
_cell.length_b   1.000
_cell.length_c   1.000
_cell.angle_alpha   90.00
_cell.angle_beta   90.00
_cell.angle_gamma   90.00
#
_symmetry.space_group_name_H-M   'P 1'
#
loop_
_entity.id
_entity.type
_entity.pdbx_description
1 polymer ?
#
loop_
_entity_poly.entity_id
_entity_poly.type
_entity_poly.pdbx_seq_one_letter_code
_entity_poly.pdbx_strand_id
1 'polypeptide(L)' 'SYLALDPESQQQIISAVAEQVEQVSLQEETAILLCSPAVRMYVKQLLDRFLPQVTVLSYNELEPNVEVQSVGVVNVA' A
#
# COMPACT_ATOMS: atom_id res chain seq x y z
N SER A 1 -6.26 17.93 6.44
CA SER A 1 -5.44 17.08 7.34
C SER A 1 -4.19 16.68 6.56
N TYR A 2 -3.00 16.79 7.17
CA TYR A 2 -1.70 16.54 6.53
C TYR A 2 -1.07 15.30 7.16
N LEU A 3 -0.39 14.46 6.38
CA LEU A 3 0.34 13.31 6.89
C LEU A 3 1.60 13.81 7.62
N ALA A 4 1.51 13.95 8.94
CA ALA A 4 2.64 14.30 9.79
C ALA A 4 3.25 13.02 10.38
N LEU A 5 4.07 12.34 9.58
CA LEU A 5 4.94 11.25 10.03
C LEU A 5 6.38 11.77 10.09
N ASP A 6 7.14 11.32 11.08
CA ASP A 6 8.59 11.57 11.10
C ASP A 6 9.29 10.81 9.94
N PRO A 7 10.47 11.25 9.50
CA PRO A 7 11.16 10.64 8.36
C PRO A 7 11.48 9.15 8.53
N GLU A 8 11.75 8.68 9.75
CA GLU A 8 12.10 7.29 10.02
C GLU A 8 10.87 6.40 9.81
N SER A 9 9.74 6.76 10.40
CA SER A 9 8.45 6.07 10.18
C SER A 9 8.07 6.04 8.69
N GLN A 10 8.28 7.15 7.97
CA GLN A 10 8.01 7.18 6.52
C GLN A 10 8.88 6.16 5.77
N GLN A 11 10.18 6.14 6.06
CA GLN A 11 11.12 5.24 5.40
C GLN A 11 10.80 3.78 5.70
N GLN A 12 10.43 3.45 6.95
CA GLN A 12 10.04 2.10 7.34
C GLN A 12 8.81 1.63 6.55
N ILE A 13 7.77 2.45 6.46
CA ILE A 13 6.56 2.13 5.69
C ILE A 13 6.89 1.93 4.21
N ILE A 14 7.63 2.87 3.61
CA ILE A 14 8.00 2.79 2.19
C ILE A 14 8.81 1.53 1.89
N SER A 15 9.77 1.19 2.75
CA SER A 15 10.63 0.02 2.58
C SER A 15 9.82 -1.28 2.71
N ALA A 16 8.96 -1.38 3.72
CA ALA A 16 8.11 -2.54 3.93
C ALA A 16 7.11 -2.74 2.77
N VAL A 17 6.58 -1.66 2.19
CA VAL A 17 5.74 -1.74 1.00
C VAL A 17 6.55 -2.18 -0.22
N ALA A 18 7.73 -1.60 -0.43
CA ALA A 18 8.59 -1.94 -1.57
C ALA A 18 8.97 -3.42 -1.58
N GLU A 19 9.31 -3.99 -0.41
CA GLU A 19 9.61 -5.42 -0.27
C GLU A 19 8.42 -6.29 -0.69
N GLN A 20 7.21 -6.00 -0.20
CA GLN A 20 6.02 -6.78 -0.58
C GLN A 20 5.69 -6.63 -2.07
N VAL A 21 5.86 -5.44 -2.64
CA VAL A 21 5.63 -5.19 -4.07
C VAL A 21 6.62 -5.97 -4.93
N GLU A 22 7.89 -6.05 -4.53
CA GLU A 22 8.89 -6.85 -5.21
C GLU A 22 8.51 -8.34 -5.21
N GLN A 23 8.07 -8.89 -4.08
CA GLN A 23 7.63 -10.29 -3.98
C GLN A 23 6.45 -10.60 -4.92
N VAL A 24 5.47 -9.71 -5.01
CA VAL A 24 4.34 -9.87 -5.93
C VAL A 24 4.78 -9.74 -7.39
N SER A 25 5.69 -8.81 -7.68
CA SER A 25 6.21 -8.62 -9.04
C SER A 25 7.00 -9.83 -9.54
N LEU A 26 7.72 -10.53 -8.65
CA LEU A 26 8.42 -11.78 -8.97
C LEU A 26 7.46 -12.93 -9.36
N GLN A 27 6.19 -12.83 -8.97
CA GLN A 27 5.13 -13.77 -9.36
C GLN A 27 4.43 -13.35 -10.66
N GLU A 28 4.94 -12.32 -11.35
CA GLU A 28 4.34 -11.71 -12.55
C GLU A 28 2.93 -11.14 -12.31
N GLU A 29 2.58 -10.85 -11.05
CA GLU A 29 1.31 -10.25 -10.66
C GLU A 29 1.44 -8.73 -10.46
N THR A 30 0.31 -8.03 -10.58
CA THR A 30 0.24 -6.58 -10.33
C THR A 30 -0.04 -6.33 -8.86
N ALA A 31 0.87 -5.63 -8.18
CA ALA A 31 0.69 -5.28 -6.78
C ALA A 31 -0.39 -4.19 -6.58
N ILE A 32 -1.39 -4.51 -5.74
CA ILE A 32 -2.41 -3.58 -5.27
C ILE A 32 -2.34 -3.54 -3.74
N LEU A 33 -2.14 -2.35 -3.18
CA LEU A 33 -2.14 -2.15 -1.74
C LEU A 33 -3.56 -1.80 -1.28
N LEU A 34 -4.14 -2.66 -0.44
CA LEU A 34 -5.48 -2.48 0.11
C LEU A 34 -5.41 -1.99 1.56
N CYS A 35 -6.21 -1.00 1.92
CA CYS A 35 -6.19 -0.38 3.25
C CYS A 35 -7.58 0.13 3.69
N SER A 36 -7.67 0.71 4.89
CA SER A 36 -8.92 1.32 5.36
C SER A 36 -9.18 2.68 4.67
N PRO A 37 -10.46 3.06 4.44
CA PRO A 37 -10.80 4.34 3.82
C PRO A 37 -10.19 5.56 4.53
N ALA A 38 -10.05 5.48 5.86
CA ALA A 38 -9.50 6.56 6.68
C ALA A 38 -8.02 6.87 6.37
N VAL A 39 -7.24 5.88 5.93
CA VAL A 39 -5.80 6.04 5.68
C VAL A 39 -5.44 6.11 4.19
N ARG A 40 -6.33 5.66 3.30
CA ARG A 40 -6.09 5.51 1.85
C ARG A 40 -5.45 6.73 1.18
N MET A 41 -6.00 7.92 1.40
CA MET A 41 -5.47 9.15 0.80
C MET A 41 -4.02 9.40 1.24
N TYR A 42 -3.72 9.23 2.53
CA TYR A 42 -2.38 9.48 3.07
C TYR A 42 -1.37 8.44 2.62
N VAL A 43 -1.78 7.16 2.57
CA VAL A 43 -0.93 6.08 2.06
C VAL A 43 -0.61 6.33 0.59
N LYS A 44 -1.59 6.69 -0.25
CA LYS A 44 -1.32 7.06 -1.64
C LYS A 44 -0.37 8.25 -1.73
N GLN A 45 -0.60 9.33 -0.97
CA GLN A 45 0.30 10.49 -0.97
C GLN A 45 1.74 10.17 -0.57
N LEU A 46 1.92 9.29 0.42
CA LEU A 46 3.24 8.82 0.84
C LEU A 46 3.91 8.03 -0.28
N LEU A 47 3.20 7.05 -0.85
CA LEU A 47 3.76 6.13 -1.83
C LEU A 47 3.94 6.74 -3.22
N ASP A 48 3.12 7.72 -3.63
CA ASP A 48 3.16 8.27 -5.00
C ASP A 48 4.53 8.88 -5.37
N ARG A 49 5.25 9.37 -4.37
CA ARG A 49 6.59 9.96 -4.53
C ARG A 49 7.67 8.93 -4.78
N PHE A 50 7.50 7.70 -4.32
CA PHE A 50 8.56 6.67 -4.26
C PHE A 50 8.22 5.40 -5.05
N LEU A 51 6.93 5.04 -5.09
CA LEU A 51 6.36 3.86 -5.73
C LEU A 51 5.11 4.26 -6.54
N PRO A 52 5.23 5.15 -7.56
CA PRO A 52 4.09 5.68 -8.32
C PRO A 52 3.29 4.58 -9.05
N GLN A 53 3.93 3.44 -9.36
CA GLN A 53 3.30 2.29 -10.01
C GLN A 53 2.35 1.51 -9.09
N VAL A 54 2.45 1.68 -7.77
CA VAL A 54 1.62 0.93 -6.82
C VAL A 54 0.23 1.57 -6.76
N THR A 55 -0.77 0.74 -7.08
CA THR A 55 -2.18 1.12 -6.92
C THR A 55 -2.57 0.98 -5.45
N VAL A 56 -3.20 2.01 -4.89
CA VAL A 56 -3.66 2.03 -3.50
C VAL A 56 -5.18 2.14 -3.49
N LEU A 57 -5.85 1.12 -2.97
CA LEU A 57 -7.30 1.05 -2.83
C LEU A 57 -7.68 0.96 -1.35
N SER A 58 -8.91 1.36 -1.07
CA SER A 58 -9.61 1.06 0.16
C SER A 58 -10.65 -0.03 -0.05
N TYR A 59 -11.03 -0.72 1.02
CA TYR A 59 -12.10 -1.73 0.97
C TYR A 59 -13.42 -1.19 0.40
N ASN A 60 -13.70 0.11 0.54
CA ASN A 60 -14.92 0.74 0.02
C ASN A 60 -14.90 0.97 -1.50
N GLU A 61 -13.75 0.82 -2.15
CA GLU A 61 -13.61 0.97 -3.60
C GLU A 61 -13.78 -0.36 -4.34
N LEU A 62 -14.03 -1.45 -3.62
CA LEU A 62 -14.26 -2.78 -4.19
C LEU A 62 -15.76 -3.05 -4.29
N GLU A 63 -16.17 -3.66 -5.40
CA GLU A 63 -17.54 -4.15 -5.55
C GLU A 63 -17.82 -5.27 -4.53
N PRO A 64 -19.04 -5.37 -3.96
CA PRO A 64 -19.34 -6.35 -2.91
C PRO A 64 -19.14 -7.82 -3.30
N ASN A 65 -19.12 -8.12 -4.60
CA ASN A 65 -18.93 -9.46 -5.15
C ASN A 65 -17.47 -9.79 -5.52
N VAL A 66 -16.53 -8.86 -5.27
CA VAL A 66 -15.11 -9.12 -5.48
C VAL A 66 -14.56 -9.98 -4.34
N GLU A 67 -13.94 -11.10 -4.70
CA GLU A 67 -13.15 -11.90 -3.76
C GLU A 67 -11.75 -11.28 -3.63
N VAL A 68 -11.31 -11.07 -2.39
CA VAL A 68 -10.00 -10.50 -2.09
C VAL A 68 -9.14 -11.57 -1.43
N GLN A 69 -7.96 -11.80 -1.99
CA GLN A 69 -6.94 -12.65 -1.40
C GLN A 69 -5.70 -11.81 -1.04
N SER A 70 -5.28 -11.88 0.22
CA SER A 70 -4.03 -11.26 0.64
C SER A 70 -2.86 -12.13 0.20
N VAL A 71 -2.01 -11.62 -0.69
CA VAL A 71 -0.76 -12.27 -1.11
C VAL A 71 0.42 -11.93 -0.20
N GLY A 72 0.28 -10.89 0.62
CA GLY A 72 1.24 -10.44 1.62
C GLY A 72 0.61 -9.45 2.58
N VAL A 73 1.34 -9.06 3.63
CA VAL A 73 0.93 -8.03 4.60
C VAL A 73 2.13 -7.14 4.89
N VAL A 74 1.94 -5.83 4.75
CA VAL A 74 2.96 -4.84 5.11
C VAL A 74 3.02 -4.73 6.63
N ASN A 75 4.18 -5.05 7.21
CA ASN A 75 4.40 -4.96 8.64
C ASN A 75 5.55 -3.98 8.93
N VAL A 76 5.27 -2.97 9.75
CA VAL A 76 6.25 -2.03 10.28
C VAL A 76 6.38 -2.32 11.76
N ALA A 77 7.45 -3.03 12.12
CA ALA A 77 7.74 -3.48 13.48
C ALA A 77 8.31 -2.34 14.34
#